data_AF-A0A3L7JDH6-F1
#
_entry.id   AF-A0A3L7JDH6-F1
#
_cell.length_a   1.000
_cell.length_b   1.000
_cell.length_c   1.000
_cell.angle_alpha   90.00
_cell.angle_beta   90.00
_cell.angle_gamma   90.00
#
_symmetry.space_group_name_H-M   'P 1'
#
loop_
_entity.id
_entity.type
_entity.pdbx_description
1 polymer ?
#
loop_
_entity_poly.entity_id
_entity_poly.type
_entity_poly.pdbx_seq_one_letter_code
_entity_poly.pdbx_strand_id
1 'polypeptide(L)'
;MFGPASPVRPYYVAAAAGSELCQLLASDNNTRDETTTRASPWVLKAIGWFAMAGCIFAAGTDLILGFFLEENYSPISDTISDLAAGGRYAPLQDKAMETFAVATILTGLGLLLARRSGAKWILGAVAMALTGILVFLIALWDEYGDLDQGGWVVHYKLVYAMAALVPSGLLLLRRDIVRRSDHSKLVGILFPVLAGLWVLGAPIFYFMHTGYDGLVERTLAAILIIWVAVCAWSLIRERELDEDGGRGEV
;
A
#
# COMPACT_ATOMS: atom_id res chain seq x y z
N MET A 1 -1.74 -9.63 91.99
CA MET A 1 -1.13 -10.72 91.17
C MET A 1 -2.12 -11.01 90.05
N PHE A 2 -1.62 -11.06 88.81
CA PHE A 2 -2.30 -10.67 87.56
C PHE A 2 -3.49 -11.55 87.11
N GLY A 3 -4.48 -10.92 86.47
CA GLY A 3 -5.69 -11.54 85.89
C GLY A 3 -5.48 -12.08 84.46
N PRO A 4 -6.52 -12.72 83.87
CA PRO A 4 -6.41 -13.42 82.58
C PRO A 4 -6.40 -12.44 81.39
N ALA A 5 -5.44 -12.64 80.48
CA ALA A 5 -5.32 -11.89 79.23
C ALA A 5 -6.33 -12.36 78.18
N SER A 6 -6.98 -11.40 77.51
CA SER A 6 -7.86 -11.58 76.36
C SER A 6 -7.06 -11.80 75.05
N PRO A 7 -7.67 -12.37 74.00
CA PRO A 7 -6.96 -12.72 72.77
C PRO A 7 -6.82 -11.50 71.85
N VAL A 8 -5.60 -11.19 71.44
CA VAL A 8 -5.30 -10.20 70.38
C VAL A 8 -5.34 -10.91 69.03
N ARG A 9 -6.31 -10.55 68.17
CA ARG A 9 -6.29 -10.92 66.75
C ARG A 9 -5.27 -10.04 66.02
N PRO A 10 -4.36 -10.59 65.20
CA PRO A 10 -3.57 -9.76 64.30
C PRO A 10 -4.41 -9.32 63.10
N TYR A 11 -4.26 -8.04 62.79
CA TYR A 11 -4.90 -7.29 61.71
C TYR A 11 -4.53 -7.86 60.33
N TYR A 12 -5.54 -8.22 59.54
CA TYR A 12 -5.44 -8.37 58.09
C TYR A 12 -5.42 -6.98 57.44
N VAL A 13 -4.23 -6.40 57.27
CA VAL A 13 -4.05 -5.20 56.42
C VAL A 13 -2.76 -5.36 55.62
N ALA A 14 -2.78 -6.26 54.63
CA ALA A 14 -1.71 -6.34 53.62
C ALA A 14 -2.18 -6.85 52.24
N ALA A 15 -3.47 -7.14 52.06
CA ALA A 15 -3.98 -7.73 50.81
C ALA A 15 -4.72 -6.73 49.88
N ALA A 16 -5.08 -5.54 50.35
CA ALA A 16 -5.91 -4.60 49.59
C ALA A 16 -5.11 -3.69 48.63
N ALA A 17 -3.85 -3.37 48.93
CA ALA A 17 -3.05 -2.47 48.10
C ALA A 17 -2.59 -3.12 46.78
N GLY A 18 -2.41 -4.45 46.77
CA GLY A 18 -2.05 -5.19 45.56
C GLY A 18 -3.22 -5.35 44.58
N SER A 19 -4.46 -5.45 45.07
CA SER A 19 -5.64 -5.57 44.22
C SER A 19 -6.02 -4.25 43.57
N GLU A 20 -5.84 -3.11 44.24
CA GLU A 20 -6.10 -1.80 43.65
C GLU A 20 -5.07 -1.44 42.58
N LEU A 21 -3.79 -1.78 42.77
CA LEU A 21 -2.77 -1.57 41.74
C LEU A 21 -2.98 -2.49 40.52
N CYS A 22 -3.37 -3.75 40.76
CA CYS A 22 -3.79 -4.66 39.68
C CYS A 22 -5.09 -4.21 39.00
N GLN A 23 -6.03 -3.59 39.73
CA GLN A 23 -7.25 -3.03 39.15
C GLN A 23 -6.98 -1.73 38.41
N LEU A 24 -6.02 -0.89 38.83
CA LEU A 24 -5.59 0.29 38.08
C LEU A 24 -4.90 -0.11 36.78
N LEU A 25 -3.99 -1.09 36.85
CA LEU A 25 -3.29 -1.62 35.67
C LEU A 25 -4.22 -2.44 34.75
N ALA A 26 -5.28 -3.05 35.29
CA ALA A 26 -6.33 -3.71 34.51
C ALA A 26 -7.38 -2.72 33.96
N SER A 27 -7.61 -1.59 34.66
CA SER A 27 -8.49 -0.49 34.24
C SER A 27 -7.89 0.27 33.05
N ASP A 28 -6.56 0.48 33.05
CA ASP A 28 -5.84 1.05 31.89
C ASP A 28 -5.83 0.11 30.67
N ASN A 29 -6.11 -1.18 30.86
CA ASN A 29 -6.30 -2.14 29.77
C ASN A 29 -7.75 -2.18 29.24
N ASN A 30 -8.68 -1.49 29.92
CA ASN A 30 -10.09 -1.42 29.54
C ASN A 30 -10.44 -0.17 28.73
N THR A 31 -9.52 0.79 28.60
CA THR A 31 -9.51 1.70 27.45
C THR A 31 -8.93 0.93 26.27
N ARG A 32 -9.71 -0.03 25.76
CA ARG A 32 -9.54 -0.49 24.39
C ARG A 32 -9.67 0.76 23.55
N ASP A 33 -8.51 1.29 23.16
CA ASP A 33 -8.25 2.23 22.08
C ASP A 33 -9.46 2.19 21.14
N GLU A 34 -10.40 3.11 21.33
CA GLU A 34 -11.44 3.36 20.37
C GLU A 34 -10.67 3.78 19.14
N THR A 35 -10.38 2.83 18.25
CA THR A 35 -9.67 3.09 17.00
C THR A 35 -10.61 3.92 16.14
N THR A 36 -10.74 5.20 16.47
CA THR A 36 -11.41 6.22 15.69
C THR A 36 -10.63 6.33 14.40
N THR A 37 -11.32 6.37 13.26
CA THR A 37 -10.63 6.68 12.00
C THR A 37 -10.01 8.06 12.18
N ARG A 38 -8.74 8.24 11.82
CA ARG A 38 -8.16 9.59 11.87
C ARG A 38 -8.77 10.50 10.80
N ALA A 39 -9.30 9.92 9.72
CA ALA A 39 -9.97 10.65 8.63
C ALA A 39 -11.43 10.22 8.47
N SER A 40 -12.28 11.14 8.00
CA SER A 40 -13.68 10.82 7.72
C SER A 40 -13.80 9.73 6.63
N PRO A 41 -14.74 8.76 6.74
CA PRO A 41 -14.87 7.65 5.80
C PRO A 41 -15.00 8.06 4.33
N TRP A 42 -15.64 9.21 4.04
CA TRP A 42 -15.77 9.71 2.67
C TRP A 42 -14.41 10.08 2.06
N VAL A 43 -13.44 10.55 2.86
CA VAL A 43 -12.09 10.88 2.38
C VAL A 43 -11.39 9.62 1.88
N LEU A 44 -11.50 8.52 2.64
CA LEU A 44 -10.91 7.23 2.26
C LEU A 44 -11.56 6.67 0.99
N LYS A 45 -12.89 6.79 0.87
CA LYS A 45 -13.63 6.42 -0.34
C LYS A 45 -13.21 7.25 -1.55
N ALA A 46 -13.06 8.57 -1.39
CA ALA A 46 -12.63 9.46 -2.46
C ALA A 46 -11.21 9.11 -2.95
N ILE A 47 -10.28 8.89 -2.01
CA ILE A 47 -8.92 8.41 -2.32
C ILE A 47 -8.98 7.08 -3.06
N GLY A 48 -9.78 6.11 -2.59
CA GLY A 48 -9.90 4.81 -3.21
C GLY A 48 -10.47 4.88 -4.64
N TRP A 49 -11.49 5.70 -4.88
CA TRP A 49 -12.03 5.90 -6.23
C TRP A 49 -11.06 6.62 -7.15
N PHE A 50 -10.37 7.66 -6.67
CA PHE A 50 -9.31 8.32 -7.42
C PHE A 50 -8.20 7.33 -7.80
N ALA A 51 -7.78 6.49 -6.86
CA ALA A 51 -6.76 5.49 -7.12
C ALA A 51 -7.21 4.44 -8.16
N MET A 52 -8.47 3.99 -8.09
CA MET A 52 -9.03 3.09 -9.10
C MET A 52 -9.07 3.75 -10.48
N ALA A 53 -9.47 5.02 -10.56
CA ALA A 53 -9.45 5.78 -11.80
C ALA A 53 -8.03 5.94 -12.35
N GLY A 54 -7.04 6.21 -11.48
CA GLY A 54 -5.63 6.27 -11.87
C GLY A 54 -5.09 4.94 -12.42
N CYS A 55 -5.44 3.80 -11.80
CA CYS A 55 -5.14 2.47 -12.32
C CYS A 55 -5.72 2.24 -13.71
N ILE A 56 -7.00 2.56 -13.90
CA ILE A 56 -7.71 2.41 -15.18
C ILE A 56 -7.10 3.34 -16.23
N PHE A 57 -6.78 4.58 -15.86
CA PHE A 57 -6.20 5.55 -16.78
C PHE A 57 -4.81 5.12 -17.25
N ALA A 58 -3.92 4.67 -16.35
CA ALA A 58 -2.61 4.17 -16.75
C ALA A 58 -2.68 2.90 -17.62
N ALA A 59 -3.46 1.89 -17.20
CA ALA A 59 -3.64 0.68 -18.00
C ALA A 59 -4.30 0.97 -19.35
N GLY A 60 -5.34 1.81 -19.35
CA GLY A 60 -6.10 2.15 -20.55
C GLY A 60 -5.27 2.92 -21.54
N THR A 61 -4.50 3.93 -21.09
CA THR A 61 -3.62 4.70 -21.96
C THR A 61 -2.53 3.83 -22.56
N ASP A 62 -1.82 3.02 -21.77
CA ASP A 62 -0.79 2.10 -22.30
C ASP A 62 -1.37 1.14 -23.35
N LEU A 63 -2.49 0.48 -23.04
CA LEU A 63 -3.10 -0.48 -23.95
C LEU A 63 -3.63 0.17 -25.22
N ILE A 64 -4.25 1.35 -25.13
CA ILE A 64 -4.79 2.06 -26.29
C ILE A 64 -3.65 2.59 -27.17
N LEU A 65 -2.66 3.24 -26.57
CA LEU A 65 -1.54 3.84 -27.29
C LEU A 65 -0.67 2.75 -27.92
N GLY A 66 -0.23 1.77 -27.12
CA GLY A 66 0.69 0.74 -27.56
C GLY A 66 0.09 -0.20 -28.61
N PHE A 67 -1.17 -0.62 -28.47
CA PHE A 67 -1.74 -1.60 -29.39
C PHE A 67 -2.45 -0.99 -30.61
N PHE A 68 -2.86 0.28 -30.56
CA PHE A 68 -3.76 0.84 -31.57
C PHE A 68 -3.34 2.19 -32.18
N LEU A 69 -2.62 3.05 -31.47
CA LEU A 69 -2.41 4.43 -31.93
C LEU A 69 -0.98 4.77 -32.35
N GLU A 70 0.04 4.17 -31.73
CA GLU A 70 1.43 4.49 -32.08
C GLU A 70 1.92 3.63 -33.25
N GLU A 71 2.41 4.28 -34.30
CA GLU A 71 2.90 3.61 -35.50
C GLU A 71 4.34 3.12 -35.29
N ASN A 72 4.66 1.92 -35.80
CA ASN A 72 5.98 1.28 -35.61
C ASN A 72 6.34 1.01 -34.14
N TYR A 73 5.33 0.89 -33.27
CA TYR A 73 5.47 0.45 -31.88
C TYR A 73 5.03 -1.00 -31.72
N SER A 74 5.78 -1.79 -30.96
CA SER A 74 5.51 -3.19 -30.66
C SER A 74 5.37 -3.36 -29.14
N PRO A 75 4.15 -3.58 -28.62
CA PRO A 75 3.90 -3.72 -27.17
C PRO A 75 4.63 -4.88 -26.47
N ILE A 76 5.19 -5.79 -27.26
CA ILE A 76 5.94 -6.94 -26.75
C ILE A 76 7.41 -6.56 -26.57
N SER A 77 8.01 -5.90 -27.56
CA SER A 77 9.43 -5.53 -27.51
C SER A 77 9.65 -4.18 -26.84
N ASP A 78 8.81 -3.22 -27.15
CA ASP A 78 9.02 -1.82 -26.80
C ASP A 78 8.35 -1.55 -25.45
N THR A 79 9.08 -0.84 -24.60
CA THR A 79 8.71 -0.57 -23.22
C THR A 79 7.61 0.49 -23.14
N ILE A 80 6.81 0.47 -22.08
CA ILE A 80 5.96 1.59 -21.64
C ILE A 80 6.81 2.86 -21.58
N SER A 81 8.05 2.72 -21.10
CA SER A 81 9.04 3.78 -21.09
C SER A 81 9.36 4.30 -22.51
N ASP A 82 9.53 3.43 -23.52
CA ASP A 82 9.70 3.85 -24.92
C ASP A 82 8.45 4.58 -25.47
N LEU A 83 7.26 4.15 -25.04
CA LEU A 83 5.99 4.78 -25.41
C LEU A 83 5.80 6.17 -24.76
N ALA A 84 6.38 6.34 -23.58
CA ALA A 84 6.45 7.61 -22.87
C ALA A 84 7.52 8.55 -23.48
N ALA A 85 8.55 7.98 -24.11
CA ALA A 85 9.65 8.73 -24.72
C ALA A 85 9.43 9.17 -26.16
N GLY A 86 8.78 8.29 -26.91
CA GLY A 86 8.73 8.37 -28.35
C GLY A 86 7.33 8.69 -28.85
N GLY A 87 7.29 9.34 -30.01
CA GLY A 87 6.06 9.38 -30.80
C GLY A 87 5.12 10.52 -30.47
N ARG A 88 3.94 10.45 -31.05
CA ARG A 88 2.98 11.56 -31.02
C ARG A 88 2.25 11.68 -29.69
N TYR A 89 2.11 10.56 -28.98
CA TYR A 89 1.28 10.45 -27.79
C TYR A 89 2.08 10.31 -26.48
N ALA A 90 3.40 10.42 -26.53
CA ALA A 90 4.30 10.44 -25.37
C ALA A 90 3.79 11.30 -24.19
N PRO A 91 3.38 12.58 -24.38
CA PRO A 91 2.89 13.40 -23.26
C PRO A 91 1.63 12.85 -22.59
N LEU A 92 0.80 12.11 -23.32
CA LEU A 92 -0.39 11.48 -22.74
C LEU A 92 -0.02 10.26 -21.90
N GLN A 93 0.96 9.47 -22.36
CA GLN A 93 1.50 8.34 -21.61
C GLN A 93 2.16 8.81 -20.30
N ASP A 94 2.98 9.87 -20.35
CA ASP A 94 3.59 10.48 -19.16
C ASP A 94 2.54 10.91 -18.14
N LYS A 95 1.51 11.63 -18.61
CA LYS A 95 0.42 12.09 -17.72
C LYS A 95 -0.34 10.92 -17.10
N ALA A 96 -0.46 9.80 -17.81
CA ALA A 96 -1.05 8.58 -17.26
C ALA A 96 -0.18 7.97 -16.16
N MET A 97 1.14 7.93 -16.35
CA MET A 97 2.11 7.46 -15.35
C MET A 97 2.17 8.37 -14.12
N GLU A 98 2.24 9.70 -14.30
CA GLU A 98 2.17 10.69 -13.23
C GLU A 98 0.88 10.54 -12.40
N THR A 99 -0.26 10.40 -13.08
CA THR A 99 -1.57 10.24 -12.42
C THR A 99 -1.60 8.95 -11.60
N PHE A 100 -1.08 7.84 -12.13
CA PHE A 100 -0.97 6.59 -11.41
C PHE A 100 -0.04 6.68 -10.20
N ALA A 101 1.06 7.41 -10.33
CA ALA A 101 2.00 7.64 -9.24
C ALA A 101 1.34 8.41 -8.09
N VAL A 102 0.60 9.50 -8.40
CA VAL A 102 -0.19 10.26 -7.41
C VAL A 102 -1.26 9.38 -6.77
N ALA A 103 -1.98 8.59 -7.55
CA ALA A 103 -2.94 7.60 -7.06
C ALA A 103 -2.31 6.61 -6.06
N THR A 104 -1.10 6.13 -6.35
CA THR A 104 -0.35 5.21 -5.49
C THR A 104 0.07 5.87 -4.18
N ILE A 105 0.59 7.11 -4.24
CA ILE A 105 0.93 7.92 -3.05
C ILE A 105 -0.29 8.09 -2.17
N LEU A 106 -1.40 8.57 -2.75
CA LEU A 106 -2.64 8.80 -2.01
C LEU A 106 -3.20 7.50 -1.42
N THR A 107 -3.06 6.37 -2.11
CA THR A 107 -3.47 5.06 -1.56
C THR A 107 -2.65 4.71 -0.33
N GLY A 108 -1.32 4.87 -0.37
CA GLY A 108 -0.45 4.66 0.80
C GLY A 108 -0.83 5.56 1.97
N LEU A 109 -1.08 6.85 1.72
CA LEU A 109 -1.55 7.80 2.75
C LEU A 109 -2.94 7.43 3.27
N GLY A 110 -3.86 7.02 2.39
CA GLY A 110 -5.20 6.57 2.76
C GLY A 110 -5.15 5.34 3.69
N LEU A 111 -4.23 4.41 3.45
CA LEU A 111 -3.99 3.28 4.35
C LEU A 111 -3.47 3.73 5.72
N LEU A 112 -2.62 4.76 5.80
CA LEU A 112 -2.16 5.34 7.06
C LEU A 112 -3.28 6.07 7.82
N LEU A 113 -4.25 6.63 7.10
CA LEU A 113 -5.41 7.31 7.67
C LEU A 113 -6.54 6.35 8.12
N ALA A 114 -6.57 5.13 7.58
CA ALA A 114 -7.55 4.10 7.93
C ALA A 114 -7.40 3.60 9.37
N ARG A 115 -8.45 2.96 9.92
CA ARG A 115 -8.52 2.44 11.31
C ARG A 115 -7.60 1.23 11.55
N ARG A 116 -6.28 1.38 11.38
CA ARG A 116 -5.32 0.33 11.74
C ARG A 116 -4.00 0.91 12.22
N SER A 117 -3.55 0.35 13.33
CA SER A 117 -2.23 0.58 13.91
C SER A 117 -1.43 -0.74 13.90
N GLY A 118 -0.12 -0.62 13.84
CA GLY A 118 0.81 -1.75 13.83
C GLY A 118 1.97 -1.52 12.89
N ALA A 119 3.18 -1.91 13.33
CA ALA A 119 4.41 -1.62 12.58
C ALA A 119 4.36 -2.15 11.13
N LYS A 120 3.83 -3.36 10.91
CA LYS A 120 3.74 -3.93 9.55
C LYS A 120 2.80 -3.15 8.64
N TRP A 121 1.62 -2.76 9.15
CA TRP A 121 0.66 -1.93 8.39
C TRP A 121 1.27 -0.59 8.00
N ILE A 122 1.86 0.10 8.99
CA ILE A 122 2.48 1.42 8.79
C ILE A 122 3.63 1.31 7.78
N LEU A 123 4.55 0.36 7.97
CA LEU A 123 5.68 0.16 7.07
C LEU A 123 5.21 -0.22 5.66
N GLY A 124 4.18 -1.04 5.52
CA GLY A 124 3.63 -1.41 4.22
C GLY A 124 2.96 -0.24 3.49
N ALA A 125 2.21 0.59 4.21
CA ALA A 125 1.57 1.79 3.67
C ALA A 125 2.59 2.88 3.31
N VAL A 126 3.63 3.07 4.14
CA VAL A 126 4.78 3.94 3.83
C VAL A 126 5.52 3.41 2.60
N ALA A 127 5.79 2.11 2.51
CA ALA A 127 6.44 1.52 1.35
C ALA A 127 5.64 1.74 0.06
N MET A 128 4.31 1.65 0.12
CA MET A 128 3.42 1.99 -1.00
C MET A 128 3.51 3.46 -1.38
N ALA A 129 3.45 4.38 -0.41
CA ALA A 129 3.57 5.81 -0.68
C ALA A 129 4.93 6.15 -1.31
N LEU A 130 6.02 5.61 -0.75
CA LEU A 130 7.37 5.76 -1.31
C LEU A 130 7.49 5.18 -2.71
N THR A 131 6.86 4.03 -2.98
CA THR A 131 6.80 3.45 -4.33
C THR A 131 6.16 4.43 -5.31
N GLY A 132 5.02 5.04 -4.94
CA GLY A 132 4.39 6.06 -5.78
C GLY A 132 5.27 7.30 -5.98
N ILE A 133 6.02 7.73 -4.97
CA ILE A 133 7.00 8.83 -5.13
C ILE A 133 8.09 8.43 -6.13
N LEU A 134 8.62 7.19 -6.05
CA LEU A 134 9.63 6.73 -7.00
C LEU A 134 9.11 6.67 -8.43
N VAL A 135 7.89 6.15 -8.65
CA VAL A 135 7.24 6.15 -9.97
C VAL A 135 7.03 7.57 -10.47
N PHE A 136 6.62 8.50 -9.60
CA PHE A 136 6.44 9.91 -9.97
C PHE A 136 7.77 10.55 -10.38
N LEU A 137 8.86 10.26 -9.65
CA LEU A 137 10.19 10.75 -10.00
C LEU A 137 10.70 10.15 -11.31
N ILE A 138 10.42 8.88 -11.59
CA ILE A 138 10.75 8.25 -12.86
C ILE A 138 9.99 8.91 -14.02
N ALA A 139 8.70 9.23 -13.82
CA ALA A 139 7.90 9.91 -14.85
C ALA A 139 8.24 11.40 -15.01
N LEU A 140 8.59 12.09 -13.92
CA LEU A 140 8.88 13.53 -13.93
C LEU A 140 10.29 13.83 -14.43
N TRP A 141 11.25 12.99 -14.07
CA TRP A 141 12.59 13.09 -14.61
C TRP A 141 12.52 12.52 -16.01
N ASP A 142 12.19 13.42 -16.95
CA ASP A 142 12.03 13.19 -18.38
C ASP A 142 13.34 12.71 -19.02
N GLU A 143 13.82 11.56 -18.59
CA GLU A 143 14.94 10.82 -19.17
C GLU A 143 14.74 10.55 -20.68
N TYR A 144 13.51 10.74 -21.12
CA TYR A 144 13.00 10.30 -22.39
C TYR A 144 12.82 11.47 -23.39
N GLY A 145 12.72 12.72 -22.93
CA GLY A 145 12.55 13.92 -23.77
C GLY A 145 13.76 14.85 -23.89
N ASP A 146 14.74 14.82 -22.98
CA ASP A 146 15.83 15.82 -22.94
C ASP A 146 17.20 15.38 -23.48
N LEU A 147 17.39 14.10 -23.81
CA LEU A 147 18.66 13.51 -24.29
C LEU A 147 19.86 13.72 -23.33
N ASP A 148 19.64 14.02 -22.05
CA ASP A 148 20.73 14.30 -21.12
C ASP A 148 21.46 13.03 -20.66
N GLN A 149 22.79 13.06 -20.70
CA GLN A 149 23.67 11.91 -20.39
C GLN A 149 23.62 11.42 -18.93
N GLY A 150 22.76 12.02 -18.08
CA GLY A 150 22.59 11.70 -16.67
C GLY A 150 21.29 10.95 -16.30
N GLY A 151 20.27 10.95 -17.18
CA GLY A 151 18.95 10.36 -16.88
C GLY A 151 19.02 8.87 -16.53
N TRP A 152 19.76 8.11 -17.33
CA TRP A 152 20.01 6.67 -17.17
C TRP A 152 20.59 6.26 -15.82
N VAL A 153 21.38 7.14 -15.19
CA VAL A 153 22.04 6.87 -13.92
C VAL A 153 21.09 7.04 -12.73
N VAL A 154 20.04 7.85 -12.86
CA VAL A 154 19.06 8.07 -11.80
C VAL A 154 17.97 7.00 -11.85
N HIS A 155 17.49 6.67 -13.04
CA HIS A 155 16.44 5.67 -13.26
C HIS A 155 16.74 4.34 -12.59
N TYR A 156 17.92 3.76 -12.87
CA TYR A 156 18.28 2.45 -12.33
C TYR A 156 18.32 2.44 -10.80
N LYS A 157 18.71 3.55 -10.16
CA LYS A 157 18.75 3.68 -8.70
C LYS A 157 17.35 3.69 -8.12
N LEU A 158 16.41 4.38 -8.77
CA LEU A 158 15.01 4.42 -8.36
C LEU A 158 14.36 3.04 -8.52
N VAL A 159 14.62 2.34 -9.62
CA VAL A 159 14.14 0.97 -9.86
C VAL A 159 14.71 -0.01 -8.83
N TYR A 160 15.99 0.09 -8.44
CA TYR A 160 16.54 -0.74 -7.35
C TYR A 160 15.88 -0.48 -6.00
N ALA A 161 15.52 0.76 -5.69
CA ALA A 161 14.76 1.05 -4.48
C ALA A 161 13.36 0.38 -4.54
N MET A 162 12.70 0.41 -5.71
CA MET A 162 11.43 -0.29 -5.92
C MET A 162 11.55 -1.81 -5.81
N ALA A 163 12.70 -2.40 -6.19
CA ALA A 163 12.97 -3.83 -6.04
C ALA A 163 12.80 -4.32 -4.59
N ALA A 164 13.10 -3.48 -3.60
CA ALA A 164 12.86 -3.77 -2.19
C ALA A 164 11.46 -3.34 -1.72
N LEU A 165 11.02 -2.14 -2.10
CA LEU A 165 9.80 -1.53 -1.56
C LEU A 165 8.52 -2.26 -1.97
N VAL A 166 8.41 -2.67 -3.24
CA VAL A 166 7.20 -3.33 -3.75
C VAL A 166 6.93 -4.68 -3.09
N PRO A 167 7.87 -5.65 -3.08
CA PRO A 167 7.63 -6.92 -2.40
C PRO A 167 7.46 -6.74 -0.89
N SER A 168 8.19 -5.79 -0.27
CA SER A 168 8.00 -5.47 1.15
C SER A 168 6.58 -4.97 1.42
N GLY A 169 6.10 -4.01 0.63
CA GLY A 169 4.75 -3.45 0.76
C GLY A 169 3.66 -4.51 0.60
N LEU A 170 3.76 -5.34 -0.45
CA LEU A 170 2.87 -6.47 -0.70
C LEU A 170 2.84 -7.43 0.50
N LEU A 171 3.99 -7.88 1.00
CA LEU A 171 4.04 -8.86 2.08
C LEU A 171 3.62 -8.28 3.44
N LEU A 172 3.97 -7.02 3.72
CA LEU A 172 3.63 -6.33 4.96
C LEU A 172 2.13 -6.04 5.06
N LEU A 173 1.48 -5.63 3.97
CA LEU A 173 0.05 -5.31 3.95
C LEU A 173 -0.85 -6.55 3.87
N ARG A 174 -0.34 -7.68 3.34
CA ARG A 174 -1.10 -8.90 3.07
C ARG A 174 -2.07 -9.28 4.19
N ARG A 175 -1.57 -9.46 5.42
CA ARG A 175 -2.39 -10.01 6.52
C ARG A 175 -3.60 -9.12 6.84
N ASP A 176 -3.41 -7.82 6.84
CA ASP A 176 -4.46 -6.88 7.23
C ASP A 176 -5.42 -6.59 6.08
N ILE A 177 -4.96 -6.58 4.83
CA ILE A 177 -5.84 -6.51 3.65
C ILE A 177 -6.69 -7.78 3.52
N VAL A 178 -6.11 -8.97 3.75
CA VAL A 178 -6.84 -10.26 3.76
C VAL A 178 -7.99 -10.26 4.77
N ARG A 179 -7.78 -9.63 5.94
CA ARG A 179 -8.81 -9.51 6.97
C ARG A 179 -9.93 -8.53 6.61
N ARG A 180 -9.67 -7.58 5.71
CA ARG A 180 -10.64 -6.55 5.25
C ARG A 180 -11.38 -6.97 3.98
N SER A 181 -10.80 -7.86 3.18
CA SER A 181 -11.39 -8.28 1.91
C SER A 181 -12.34 -9.46 2.09
N ASP A 182 -13.55 -9.36 1.54
CA ASP A 182 -14.48 -10.49 1.39
C ASP A 182 -13.83 -11.67 0.64
N HIS A 183 -12.82 -11.40 -0.18
CA HIS A 183 -12.05 -12.40 -0.93
C HIS A 183 -10.73 -12.76 -0.24
N SER A 184 -10.79 -13.00 1.07
CA SER A 184 -9.64 -13.22 1.96
C SER A 184 -8.64 -14.28 1.47
N LYS A 185 -9.12 -15.40 0.93
CA LYS A 185 -8.26 -16.48 0.41
C LYS A 185 -7.50 -16.08 -0.85
N LEU A 186 -8.16 -15.39 -1.79
CA LEU A 186 -7.56 -14.98 -3.05
C LEU A 186 -6.45 -13.95 -2.82
N VAL A 187 -6.73 -12.89 -2.05
CA VAL A 187 -5.73 -11.88 -1.69
C VAL A 187 -4.56 -12.51 -0.94
N GLY A 188 -4.84 -13.50 -0.09
CA GLY A 188 -3.84 -14.24 0.67
C GLY A 188 -2.83 -14.98 -0.20
N ILE A 189 -3.21 -15.40 -1.40
CA ILE A 189 -2.33 -16.07 -2.38
C ILE A 189 -1.73 -15.05 -3.34
N LEU A 190 -2.53 -14.10 -3.81
CA LEU A 190 -2.16 -13.10 -4.82
C LEU A 190 -0.94 -12.28 -4.38
N PHE A 191 -0.94 -11.72 -3.17
CA PHE A 191 0.12 -10.81 -2.74
C PHE A 191 1.51 -11.47 -2.70
N PRO A 192 1.69 -12.68 -2.14
CA PRO A 192 2.94 -13.43 -2.26
C PRO A 192 3.35 -13.75 -3.70
N VAL A 193 2.39 -14.12 -4.56
CA VAL A 193 2.67 -14.42 -5.98
C VAL A 193 3.17 -13.17 -6.70
N LEU A 194 2.49 -12.03 -6.54
CA LEU A 194 2.91 -10.75 -7.11
C LEU A 194 4.30 -10.32 -6.59
N ALA A 195 4.57 -10.51 -5.30
CA ALA A 195 5.88 -10.21 -4.72
C ALA A 195 6.98 -11.11 -5.31
N GLY A 196 6.68 -12.41 -5.49
CA GLY A 196 7.60 -13.34 -6.13
C GLY A 196 7.86 -12.99 -7.60
N LEU A 197 6.80 -12.68 -8.36
CA LEU A 197 6.90 -12.25 -9.75
C LEU A 197 7.71 -10.95 -9.88
N TRP A 198 7.55 -10.01 -8.96
CA TRP A 198 8.35 -8.77 -8.93
C TRP A 198 9.83 -9.05 -8.67
N VAL A 199 10.14 -9.83 -7.64
CA VAL A 199 11.52 -10.18 -7.26
C VAL A 199 12.25 -10.94 -8.37
N LEU A 200 11.54 -11.74 -9.16
CA LEU A 200 12.10 -12.43 -10.32
C LEU A 200 12.14 -11.54 -11.55
N GLY A 201 11.08 -10.77 -11.80
CA GLY A 201 10.91 -9.95 -12.98
C GLY A 201 11.89 -8.78 -13.05
N ALA A 202 12.21 -8.13 -11.93
CA ALA A 202 13.12 -6.98 -11.92
C ALA A 202 14.57 -7.35 -12.32
N PRO A 203 15.20 -8.41 -11.78
CA PRO A 203 16.50 -8.88 -12.29
C PRO A 203 16.41 -9.36 -13.74
N ILE A 204 15.34 -10.06 -14.11
CA ILE A 204 15.15 -10.55 -15.47
C ILE A 204 15.13 -9.38 -16.46
N PHE A 205 14.36 -8.32 -16.17
CA PHE A 205 14.31 -7.11 -16.98
C PHE A 205 15.69 -6.47 -17.17
N TYR A 206 16.53 -6.44 -16.12
CA TYR A 206 17.86 -5.85 -16.19
C TYR A 206 18.87 -6.63 -17.06
N PHE A 207 18.78 -7.97 -17.05
CA PHE A 207 19.73 -8.81 -17.80
C PHE A 207 19.22 -9.17 -19.21
N MET A 208 17.96 -8.85 -19.52
CA MET A 208 17.36 -9.13 -20.81
C MET A 208 17.85 -8.13 -21.85
N HIS A 209 18.29 -8.64 -23.00
CA HIS A 209 18.67 -7.84 -24.18
C HIS A 209 17.83 -8.34 -25.36
N THR A 210 16.50 -8.26 -25.29
CA THR A 210 15.64 -9.02 -26.22
C THR A 210 14.36 -8.29 -26.62
N GLY A 211 13.69 -8.77 -27.68
CA GLY A 211 12.39 -8.28 -28.13
C GLY A 211 11.19 -8.58 -27.21
N TYR A 212 11.40 -8.68 -25.89
CA TYR A 212 10.35 -8.93 -24.89
C TYR A 212 10.36 -7.91 -23.74
N ASP A 213 11.21 -6.87 -23.81
CA ASP A 213 11.37 -5.89 -22.72
C ASP A 213 10.03 -5.21 -22.39
N GLY A 214 9.26 -4.86 -23.41
CA GLY A 214 7.89 -4.35 -23.29
C GLY A 214 6.92 -5.25 -22.52
N LEU A 215 6.94 -6.56 -22.80
CA LEU A 215 6.09 -7.53 -22.10
C LEU A 215 6.46 -7.64 -20.62
N VAL A 216 7.76 -7.65 -20.30
CA VAL A 216 8.24 -7.78 -18.92
C VAL A 216 7.90 -6.53 -18.13
N GLU A 217 8.17 -5.34 -18.68
CA GLU A 217 7.85 -4.08 -18.01
C GLU A 217 6.35 -3.93 -17.79
N ARG A 218 5.51 -4.26 -18.79
CA ARG A 218 4.04 -4.28 -18.63
C ARG A 218 3.58 -5.26 -17.56
N THR A 219 4.25 -6.40 -17.43
CA THR A 219 3.96 -7.36 -16.36
C THR A 219 4.28 -6.75 -14.99
N LEU A 220 5.41 -6.05 -14.85
CA LEU A 220 5.77 -5.33 -13.62
C LEU A 220 4.78 -4.19 -13.33
N ALA A 221 4.40 -3.41 -14.34
CA ALA A 221 3.39 -2.36 -14.21
C ALA A 221 2.02 -2.94 -13.79
N ALA A 222 1.60 -4.07 -14.36
CA ALA A 222 0.38 -4.76 -13.98
C ALA A 222 0.41 -5.22 -12.52
N ILE A 223 1.56 -5.67 -12.00
CA ILE A 223 1.72 -6.01 -10.57
C ILE A 223 1.42 -4.79 -9.69
N LEU A 224 1.97 -3.62 -10.02
CA LEU A 224 1.69 -2.39 -9.28
C LEU A 224 0.22 -1.99 -9.37
N ILE A 225 -0.35 -2.03 -10.56
CA ILE A 225 -1.76 -1.69 -10.81
C ILE A 225 -2.69 -2.59 -9.99
N ILE A 226 -2.45 -3.90 -9.97
CA ILE A 226 -3.24 -4.85 -9.19
C ILE A 226 -3.08 -4.57 -7.69
N TRP A 227 -1.85 -4.32 -7.22
CA TRP A 227 -1.59 -4.01 -5.82
C TRP A 227 -2.34 -2.75 -5.38
N VAL A 228 -2.21 -1.66 -6.14
CA VAL A 228 -2.90 -0.39 -5.88
C VAL A 228 -4.41 -0.58 -5.95
N ALA A 229 -4.94 -1.26 -6.97
CA ALA A 229 -6.38 -1.49 -7.12
C ALA A 229 -6.98 -2.28 -5.94
N VAL A 230 -6.29 -3.32 -5.45
CA VAL A 230 -6.76 -4.09 -4.28
C VAL A 230 -6.74 -3.24 -3.01
N CYS A 231 -5.69 -2.45 -2.80
CA CYS A 231 -5.61 -1.53 -1.65
C CYS A 231 -6.65 -0.40 -1.75
N ALA A 232 -6.83 0.20 -2.92
CA ALA A 232 -7.86 1.20 -3.21
C ALA A 232 -9.27 0.66 -2.94
N TRP A 233 -9.56 -0.55 -3.41
CA TRP A 233 -10.82 -1.23 -3.13
C TRP A 233 -11.06 -1.42 -1.64
N SER A 234 -10.00 -1.75 -0.87
CA SER A 234 -10.10 -1.84 0.58
C SER A 234 -10.41 -0.49 1.25
N LEU A 235 -10.02 0.64 0.66
CA LEU A 235 -10.35 1.98 1.16
C LEU A 235 -11.80 2.36 0.81
N ILE A 236 -12.26 2.04 -0.40
CA ILE A 236 -13.66 2.24 -0.82
C ILE A 236 -14.62 1.48 0.10
N ARG A 237 -14.25 0.28 0.51
CA ARG A 237 -15.06 -0.58 1.38
C ARG A 237 -14.82 -0.37 2.87
N GLU A 238 -14.04 0.64 3.26
CA GLU A 238 -13.97 1.01 4.67
C GLU A 238 -15.39 1.42 5.10
N ARG A 239 -15.96 0.63 6.02
CA ARG A 239 -17.33 0.83 6.47
C ARG A 239 -17.39 2.16 7.24
N GLU A 240 -18.35 2.99 6.87
CA GLU A 240 -18.92 3.95 7.81
C GLU A 240 -19.55 3.11 8.92
N LEU A 241 -18.89 3.03 10.08
CA LEU A 241 -19.58 2.62 11.30
C LEU A 241 -20.05 3.90 11.98
N ASP A 242 -21.28 4.25 11.59
CA ASP A 242 -22.39 4.76 12.38
C ASP A 242 -22.15 6.00 13.26
N GLU A 243 -22.81 7.09 12.88
CA GLU A 243 -23.19 8.17 13.81
C GLU A 243 -24.16 7.68 14.91
N ASP A 244 -24.65 6.44 14.83
CA ASP A 244 -25.46 5.81 15.88
C ASP A 244 -24.69 4.64 16.51
N GLY A 245 -24.38 4.72 17.81
CA GLY A 245 -23.81 3.61 18.60
C GLY A 245 -24.74 2.39 18.70
N GLY A 246 -24.98 1.70 17.60
CA GLY A 246 -25.95 0.63 17.44
C GLY A 246 -25.33 -0.75 17.54
N ARG A 247 -25.73 -1.49 18.58
CA ARG A 247 -25.54 -2.94 18.69
C ARG A 247 -26.12 -3.64 17.45
N GLY A 248 -25.25 -4.08 16.55
CA GLY A 248 -25.61 -5.15 15.61
C GLY A 248 -25.57 -6.48 16.34
N GLU A 249 -26.72 -6.92 16.85
CA GLU A 249 -26.90 -8.29 17.34
C GLU A 249 -26.82 -9.29 16.19
N VAL A 250 -25.90 -10.25 16.41
CA VAL A 250 -25.69 -11.61 15.86
C VAL A 250 -26.36 -11.99 14.52
#